data_AF-A0A8X6M9S9-F1
#
_entry.id   AF-A0A8X6M9S9-F1
#
_cell.length_a   1.000
_cell.length_b   1.000
_cell.length_c   1.000
_cell.angle_alpha   90.00
_cell.angle_beta   90.00
_cell.angle_gamma   90.00
#
_symmetry.space_group_name_H-M   'P 1'
#
loop_
_entity.id
_entity.type
_entity.pdbx_description
1 polymer ?
#
loop_
_entity_poly.entity_id
_entity_poly.type
_entity_poly.pdbx_seq_one_letter_code
_entity_poly.pdbx_strand_id
1 'polypeptide(L)'
;MFNYDSINWISDKDNYDGIKGVPAFVGFNAGNRTRAFEFVPYSQNPRISRLPSLGFGNGLKGRFYFQINEEILSGSCIERYLDVNWSDRPKLTFFPRHGSMLGGTMVNITGPCVYDPESVIRCKFDTLEVDGIYRNLNTISCVSPPVMYHGYVDLSVSIDQGPFLFYGKYYVVPPGITEADVNVLNGADKLEAPERFTIEWKNEKLTWNTGAPVTISLWGYKETNETYPKLTYIDEPGQIRHSFWFHIAINLTHPEITKDGGRHTTALWSDPLPLGWYFRHQWQRKYGNSWKKNICEDWYLKEKNSERFNTTLSRCPCTLEQAKQDVGRFVPDLQCNEIDRKCETFHRPAYHCVTSGRPAIGGGGHTHNRAVTIFTEILLKMRIPYTVEDLQELSNLENIPPK
;
A
#
# COMPACT_ATOMS: atom_id res chain seq x y z
N MET A 1 -9.77 -9.31 26.66
CA MET A 1 -10.12 -7.88 26.88
C MET A 1 -10.07 -7.63 28.38
N PHE A 2 -9.19 -6.74 28.85
CA PHE A 2 -9.14 -6.36 30.27
C PHE A 2 -10.04 -5.15 30.48
N ASN A 3 -11.05 -5.28 31.32
CA ASN A 3 -11.94 -4.20 31.69
C ASN A 3 -11.75 -3.95 33.19
N TYR A 4 -11.23 -2.79 33.55
CA TYR A 4 -11.06 -2.40 34.95
C TYR A 4 -12.29 -1.61 35.39
N ASP A 5 -12.92 -2.04 36.48
CA ASP A 5 -14.15 -1.42 36.99
C ASP A 5 -13.87 -0.11 37.74
N SER A 6 -12.75 -0.06 38.47
CA SER A 6 -12.25 1.13 39.15
C SER A 6 -10.73 1.24 38.98
N ILE A 7 -10.26 2.45 38.68
CA ILE A 7 -8.83 2.78 38.62
C ILE A 7 -8.62 3.95 39.60
N ASN A 8 -7.85 3.71 40.65
CA ASN A 8 -7.45 4.72 41.63
C ASN A 8 -5.97 5.09 41.42
N TRP A 9 -5.60 6.30 41.81
CA TRP A 9 -4.22 6.77 41.79
C TRP A 9 -3.89 7.45 43.12
N ILE A 10 -2.59 7.49 43.44
CA ILE A 10 -2.03 8.22 44.58
C ILE A 10 -0.90 9.10 44.06
N SER A 11 -0.58 10.17 44.78
CA SER A 11 0.56 11.03 44.48
C SER A 11 1.51 11.09 45.67
N ASP A 12 2.74 11.53 45.43
CA ASP A 12 3.81 11.58 46.44
C ASP A 12 3.46 12.43 47.68
N LYS A 13 2.59 13.43 47.51
CA LYS A 13 2.18 14.36 48.58
C LYS A 13 0.72 14.20 49.01
N ASP A 14 0.01 13.21 48.48
CA ASP A 14 -1.41 12.98 48.79
C ASP A 14 -1.80 11.52 48.56
N ASN A 15 -1.96 10.81 49.67
CA ASN A 15 -2.33 9.39 49.70
C ASN A 15 -3.84 9.14 49.61
N TYR A 16 -4.68 10.20 49.62
CA TYR A 16 -6.14 10.06 49.65
C TYR A 16 -6.75 10.39 48.29
N ASP A 17 -6.53 11.62 47.81
CA ASP A 17 -7.14 12.08 46.56
C ASP A 17 -6.15 12.04 45.38
N GLY A 18 -4.85 11.95 45.67
CA GLY A 18 -3.80 11.91 44.66
C GLY A 18 -3.72 13.18 43.80
N ILE A 19 -4.21 14.32 44.31
CA ILE A 19 -4.32 15.59 43.56
C ILE A 19 -3.11 16.50 43.81
N LYS A 20 -2.42 16.36 44.96
CA LYS A 20 -1.29 17.21 45.33
C LYS A 20 0.04 16.52 45.09
N GLY A 21 1.01 17.25 44.54
CA GLY A 21 2.35 16.73 44.27
C GLY A 21 2.61 16.53 42.78
N VAL A 22 3.54 15.63 42.46
CA VAL A 22 3.85 15.29 41.07
C VAL A 22 2.72 14.42 40.51
N PRO A 23 2.13 14.75 39.35
CA PRO A 23 1.07 13.95 38.77
C PRO A 23 1.50 12.51 38.51
N ALA A 24 0.57 11.56 38.67
CA ALA A 24 0.87 10.14 38.49
C ALA A 24 1.25 9.80 37.05
N PHE A 25 2.11 8.78 36.90
CA PHE A 25 2.39 8.16 35.59
C PHE A 25 1.21 7.27 35.21
N VAL A 26 0.67 7.45 34.01
CA VAL A 26 -0.42 6.62 33.47
C VAL A 26 0.06 5.93 32.22
N GLY A 27 -0.01 4.60 32.22
CA GLY A 27 0.56 3.83 31.13
C GLY A 27 0.43 2.33 31.34
N PHE A 28 0.92 1.58 30.35
CA PHE A 28 0.96 0.13 30.39
C PHE A 28 2.40 -0.34 30.28
N ASN A 29 2.77 -1.40 31.00
CA ASN A 29 3.97 -2.15 30.61
C ASN A 29 3.64 -2.89 29.32
N ALA A 30 4.39 -2.66 28.23
CA ALA A 30 4.07 -3.17 26.89
C ALA A 30 4.25 -4.69 26.73
N GLY A 31 4.30 -5.44 27.83
CA GLY A 31 4.33 -6.91 27.85
C GLY A 31 5.65 -7.56 27.40
N ASN A 32 6.47 -6.84 26.63
CA ASN A 32 7.76 -7.34 26.12
C ASN A 32 8.96 -7.05 27.04
N ARG A 33 8.73 -6.54 28.26
CA ARG A 33 9.76 -6.09 29.25
C ARG A 33 10.72 -4.99 28.76
N THR A 34 10.61 -4.49 27.54
CA THR A 34 11.55 -3.51 26.99
C THR A 34 11.11 -2.06 27.22
N ARG A 35 9.80 -1.77 27.27
CA ARG A 35 9.27 -0.40 27.37
C ARG A 35 7.94 -0.32 28.12
N ALA A 36 7.73 0.79 28.84
CA ALA A 36 6.43 1.22 29.30
C ALA A 36 5.82 2.17 28.26
N PHE A 37 4.56 1.93 27.89
CA PHE A 37 3.77 2.86 27.12
C PHE A 37 3.23 3.94 28.05
N GLU A 38 3.52 5.19 27.71
CA GLU A 38 3.01 6.36 28.42
C GLU A 38 1.76 6.92 27.73
N PHE A 39 0.69 7.18 28.48
CA PHE A 39 -0.54 7.74 27.94
C PHE A 39 -0.52 9.28 27.96
N VAL A 40 0.18 9.86 26.99
CA VAL A 40 0.25 11.32 26.75
C VAL A 40 -1.06 11.81 26.12
N PRO A 41 -1.59 13.00 26.50
CA PRO A 41 -1.02 14.04 27.37
C PRO A 41 -1.43 13.96 28.85
N TYR A 42 -1.97 12.82 29.31
CA TYR A 42 -2.49 12.68 30.68
C TYR A 42 -1.42 12.31 31.70
N SER A 43 -0.53 11.38 31.33
CA SER A 43 0.57 10.94 32.19
C SER A 43 1.47 12.11 32.59
N GLN A 44 1.89 12.12 33.86
CA GLN A 44 2.80 13.15 34.41
C GLN A 44 2.27 14.59 34.26
N ASN A 45 0.96 14.77 34.07
CA ASN A 45 0.32 16.06 33.88
C ASN A 45 -0.90 16.23 34.83
N PRO A 46 -1.15 17.42 35.43
CA PRO A 46 -2.33 17.64 36.29
C PRO A 46 -3.68 17.34 35.61
N ARG A 47 -3.69 17.30 34.26
CA ARG A 47 -4.85 16.93 33.43
C ARG A 47 -5.29 15.47 33.59
N ILE A 48 -4.51 14.62 34.25
CA ILE A 48 -4.92 13.25 34.63
C ILE A 48 -6.30 13.22 35.32
N SER A 49 -6.61 14.24 36.12
CA SER A 49 -7.91 14.44 36.78
C SER A 49 -9.11 14.49 35.82
N ARG A 50 -8.87 14.76 34.52
CA ARG A 50 -9.91 14.79 33.50
C ARG A 50 -10.19 13.43 32.86
N LEU A 51 -9.35 12.41 33.07
CA LEU A 51 -9.56 11.07 32.50
C LEU A 51 -10.98 10.53 32.74
N PRO A 52 -11.60 10.66 33.94
CA PRO A 52 -12.97 10.17 34.17
C PRO A 52 -14.04 10.91 33.34
N SER A 53 -13.77 12.16 32.96
CA SER A 53 -14.70 13.00 32.18
C SER A 53 -14.49 12.91 30.66
N LEU A 54 -13.34 12.36 30.26
CA LEU A 54 -12.85 12.28 28.89
C LEU A 54 -12.84 10.84 28.40
N GLY A 55 -12.48 10.65 27.13
CA GLY A 55 -12.62 9.36 26.49
C GLY A 55 -14.08 9.04 26.19
N PHE A 56 -14.30 8.21 25.18
CA PHE A 56 -15.63 7.90 24.68
C PHE A 56 -15.70 6.45 24.18
N GLY A 57 -15.05 5.53 24.90
CA GLY A 57 -15.11 4.10 24.60
C GLY A 57 -16.54 3.57 24.78
N ASN A 58 -17.12 2.99 23.73
CA ASN A 58 -18.51 2.50 23.69
C ASN A 58 -19.55 3.57 24.08
N GLY A 59 -19.28 4.86 23.79
CA GLY A 59 -20.17 5.97 24.12
C GLY A 59 -20.19 6.36 25.59
N LEU A 60 -19.28 5.81 26.41
CA LEU A 60 -19.16 6.13 27.84
C LEU A 60 -17.94 7.01 28.10
N LYS A 61 -18.14 8.05 28.90
CA LYS A 61 -17.05 8.89 29.44
C LYS A 61 -16.24 8.09 30.46
N GLY A 62 -14.94 8.38 30.53
CA GLY A 62 -13.99 7.69 31.40
C GLY A 62 -13.46 6.37 30.83
N ARG A 63 -13.94 5.95 29.66
CA ARG A 63 -13.54 4.68 29.04
C ARG A 63 -12.62 4.91 27.85
N PHE A 64 -11.46 4.25 27.89
CA PHE A 64 -10.45 4.27 26.84
C PHE A 64 -10.18 2.85 26.35
N TYR A 65 -9.95 2.69 25.06
CA TYR A 65 -9.56 1.40 24.48
C TYR A 65 -8.21 1.51 23.80
N PHE A 66 -7.40 0.49 24.02
CA PHE A 66 -6.06 0.38 23.45
C PHE A 66 -5.96 -0.95 22.73
N GLN A 67 -5.47 -0.93 21.50
CA GLN A 67 -5.05 -2.14 20.83
C GLN A 67 -3.60 -2.42 21.22
N ILE A 68 -3.35 -3.60 21.77
CA ILE A 68 -2.03 -4.03 22.22
C ILE A 68 -1.48 -5.00 21.17
N ASN A 69 -0.53 -4.53 20.37
CA ASN A 69 0.28 -5.34 19.45
C ASN A 69 1.78 -5.19 19.84
N GLU A 70 2.69 -5.24 18.87
CA GLU A 70 4.09 -4.81 19.08
C GLU A 70 4.20 -3.34 19.53
N GLU A 71 3.28 -2.50 19.06
CA GLU A 71 3.04 -1.14 19.54
C GLU A 71 1.65 -1.06 20.16
N ILE A 72 1.49 -0.19 21.16
CA ILE A 72 0.19 0.11 21.79
C ILE A 72 -0.43 1.29 21.04
N LEU A 73 -1.65 1.08 20.53
CA LEU A 73 -2.40 2.03 19.72
C LEU A 73 -3.63 2.51 20.50
N SER A 74 -3.78 3.83 20.68
CA SER A 74 -4.99 4.40 21.28
C SER A 74 -6.11 4.39 20.27
N GLY A 75 -7.23 3.78 20.61
CA GLY A 75 -8.43 3.84 19.79
C GLY A 75 -9.38 4.96 20.19
N SER A 76 -9.17 5.60 21.34
CA SER A 76 -9.94 6.79 21.74
C SER A 76 -9.31 8.07 21.20
N CYS A 77 -10.15 9.04 20.84
CA CYS A 77 -9.67 10.35 20.40
C CYS A 77 -9.01 11.11 21.56
N ILE A 78 -8.23 12.13 21.19
CA ILE A 78 -7.50 12.99 22.08
C ILE A 78 -7.82 14.44 21.71
N GLU A 79 -8.14 15.24 22.73
CA GLU A 79 -8.41 16.65 22.55
C GLU A 79 -7.11 17.45 22.57
N ARG A 80 -6.85 18.21 21.51
CA ARG A 80 -5.59 18.94 21.36
C ARG A 80 -5.33 19.96 22.47
N TYR A 81 -6.37 20.66 22.95
CA TYR A 81 -6.18 21.68 24.00
C TYR A 81 -5.68 21.09 25.33
N LEU A 82 -5.70 19.76 25.48
CA LEU A 82 -5.10 19.08 26.61
C LEU A 82 -3.58 19.17 26.61
N ASP A 83 -2.91 19.74 25.60
CA ASP A 83 -1.56 20.25 25.79
C ASP A 83 -1.20 21.44 24.90
N VAL A 84 -1.00 22.60 25.51
CA VAL A 84 -0.62 23.85 24.82
C VAL A 84 0.86 23.81 24.40
N ASN A 85 1.69 23.07 25.13
CA ASN A 85 3.12 22.92 24.87
C ASN A 85 3.44 21.63 24.09
N TRP A 86 2.44 20.98 23.49
CA TRP A 86 2.67 19.76 22.72
C TRP A 86 3.59 20.09 21.53
N SER A 87 4.83 19.61 21.60
CA SER A 87 5.83 19.85 20.58
C SER A 87 5.38 19.24 19.22
N ASP A 88 5.21 20.13 18.23
CA ASP A 88 5.32 19.91 16.78
C ASP A 88 4.32 19.00 16.02
N ARG A 89 3.15 18.69 16.60
CA ARG A 89 1.96 17.98 16.04
C ARG A 89 1.70 16.67 16.81
N PRO A 90 0.45 16.33 17.21
CA PRO A 90 0.18 15.05 17.88
C PRO A 90 0.19 13.87 16.90
N LYS A 91 0.66 12.70 17.35
CA LYS A 91 0.71 11.48 16.52
C LYS A 91 -0.69 10.91 16.29
N LEU A 92 -1.02 10.62 15.04
CA LEU A 92 -2.22 9.87 14.65
C LEU A 92 -2.04 8.38 14.90
N THR A 93 -3.12 7.75 15.34
CA THR A 93 -3.26 6.30 15.33
C THR A 93 -4.16 5.91 14.18
N PHE A 94 -3.76 4.96 13.34
CA PHE A 94 -4.57 4.55 12.19
C PHE A 94 -4.26 3.12 11.75
N PHE A 95 -5.23 2.50 11.10
CA PHE A 95 -5.13 1.16 10.56
C PHE A 95 -5.89 1.04 9.23
N PRO A 96 -5.34 0.38 8.20
CA PRO A 96 -4.01 -0.22 8.15
C PRO A 96 -2.88 0.83 8.12
N ARG A 97 -1.66 0.44 8.52
CA ARG A 97 -0.47 1.34 8.51
C ARG A 97 0.15 1.52 7.12
N HIS A 98 -0.32 0.74 6.16
CA HIS A 98 0.13 0.76 4.78
C HIS A 98 -1.04 0.49 3.84
N GLY A 99 -0.86 0.80 2.56
CA GLY A 99 -1.81 0.42 1.51
C GLY A 99 -1.24 0.61 0.11
N SER A 100 -1.99 0.14 -0.88
CA SER A 100 -1.54 0.11 -2.27
C SER A 100 -1.37 1.52 -2.85
N MET A 101 -0.32 1.72 -3.65
CA MET A 101 -0.14 2.93 -4.46
C MET A 101 -1.26 3.12 -5.49
N LEU A 102 -1.99 2.06 -5.85
CA LEU A 102 -3.18 2.15 -6.70
C LEU A 102 -4.38 2.82 -5.99
N GLY A 103 -4.26 3.08 -4.68
CA GLY A 103 -5.30 3.74 -3.89
C GLY A 103 -6.44 2.81 -3.50
N GLY A 104 -7.51 3.38 -2.94
CA GLY A 104 -8.72 2.64 -2.58
C GLY A 104 -8.68 1.92 -1.24
N THR A 105 -7.60 2.04 -0.46
CA THR A 105 -7.49 1.45 0.87
C THR A 105 -8.28 2.30 1.88
N MET A 106 -9.22 1.70 2.61
CA MET A 106 -9.91 2.39 3.72
C MET A 106 -9.01 2.44 4.96
N VAL A 107 -8.61 3.63 5.35
CA VAL A 107 -7.79 3.90 6.53
C VAL A 107 -8.68 4.44 7.64
N ASN A 108 -8.82 3.66 8.71
CA ASN A 108 -9.50 4.09 9.93
C ASN A 108 -8.51 4.85 10.80
N ILE A 109 -8.86 6.08 11.16
CA ILE A 109 -7.99 7.04 11.82
C ILE A 109 -8.63 7.45 13.15
N THR A 110 -7.81 7.40 14.19
CA THR A 110 -8.07 7.89 15.54
C THR A 110 -7.06 8.97 15.86
N GLY A 111 -7.54 10.11 16.35
CA GLY A 111 -6.71 11.23 16.72
C GLY A 111 -7.56 12.35 17.27
N PRO A 112 -7.99 13.33 16.45
CA PRO A 112 -8.88 14.38 16.91
C PRO A 112 -10.27 13.84 17.29
N CYS A 113 -10.88 14.43 18.30
CA CYS A 113 -12.27 14.15 18.65
C CYS A 113 -13.23 14.89 17.70
N VAL A 114 -14.20 14.18 17.12
CA VAL A 114 -15.20 14.74 16.22
C VAL A 114 -16.55 14.77 16.92
N TYR A 115 -16.97 15.93 17.40
CA TYR A 115 -18.21 16.06 18.18
C TYR A 115 -19.46 16.13 17.32
N ASP A 116 -19.36 16.79 16.17
CA ASP A 116 -20.47 16.96 15.26
C ASP A 116 -20.41 15.92 14.13
N PRO A 117 -21.44 15.07 13.97
CA PRO A 117 -21.56 14.18 12.81
C PRO A 117 -21.63 14.93 11.46
N GLU A 118 -21.91 16.23 11.47
CA GLU A 118 -21.94 17.10 10.28
C GLU A 118 -20.59 17.76 9.97
N SER A 119 -19.55 17.55 10.79
CA SER A 119 -18.23 18.15 10.54
C SER A 119 -17.63 17.71 9.19
N VAL A 120 -17.05 18.67 8.47
CA VAL A 120 -16.34 18.44 7.20
C VAL A 120 -14.94 17.93 7.49
N ILE A 121 -14.65 16.68 7.12
CA ILE A 121 -13.37 16.05 7.42
C ILE A 121 -12.54 15.95 6.14
N ARG A 122 -11.27 16.34 6.22
CA ARG A 122 -10.29 16.12 5.15
C ARG A 122 -9.07 15.37 5.66
N CYS A 123 -8.69 14.34 4.93
CA CYS A 123 -7.44 13.63 5.12
C CYS A 123 -6.45 14.03 4.03
N LYS A 124 -5.21 14.29 4.43
CA LYS A 124 -4.14 14.66 3.52
C LYS A 124 -3.06 13.60 3.55
N PHE A 125 -2.87 12.93 2.42
CA PHE A 125 -1.80 11.99 2.16
C PHE A 125 -0.69 12.75 1.39
N ASP A 126 0.32 13.18 2.13
CA ASP A 126 1.39 14.06 1.66
C ASP A 126 0.86 15.37 1.04
N THR A 127 0.73 15.41 -0.28
CA THR A 127 0.21 16.57 -1.03
C THR A 127 -1.24 16.43 -1.46
N LEU A 128 -1.81 15.23 -1.43
CA LEU A 128 -3.15 14.95 -1.91
C LEU A 128 -4.17 14.99 -0.77
N GLU A 129 -5.22 15.79 -0.93
CA GLU A 129 -6.34 15.87 0.00
C GLU A 129 -7.52 15.02 -0.50
N VAL A 130 -8.12 14.26 0.41
CA VAL A 130 -9.30 13.44 0.18
C VAL A 130 -10.33 13.72 1.26
N ASP A 131 -11.61 13.61 0.91
CA ASP A 131 -12.68 13.73 1.90
C ASP A 131 -12.67 12.55 2.87
N GLY A 132 -13.04 12.81 4.11
CA GLY A 132 -13.15 11.82 5.17
C GLY A 132 -14.59 11.50 5.51
N ILE A 133 -14.80 10.29 6.02
CA ILE A 133 -16.09 9.78 6.45
C ILE A 133 -16.12 9.78 7.98
N TYR A 134 -17.10 10.49 8.55
CA TYR A 134 -17.38 10.40 9.98
C TYR A 134 -17.90 8.99 10.32
N ARG A 135 -17.24 8.29 11.26
CA ARG A 135 -17.73 6.99 11.78
C ARG A 135 -18.32 7.15 13.17
N ASN A 136 -17.58 7.79 14.06
CA ASN A 136 -18.00 8.10 15.42
C ASN A 136 -17.07 9.18 15.99
N LEU A 137 -17.34 9.61 17.22
CA LEU A 137 -16.55 10.64 17.90
C LEU A 137 -15.05 10.34 17.98
N ASN A 138 -14.67 9.05 18.07
CA ASN A 138 -13.27 8.63 18.16
C ASN A 138 -12.60 8.32 16.82
N THR A 139 -13.40 8.10 15.77
CA THR A 139 -12.93 7.41 14.56
C THR A 139 -13.46 8.07 13.30
N ILE A 140 -12.54 8.30 12.37
CA ILE A 140 -12.77 8.79 11.02
C ILE A 140 -12.28 7.72 10.05
N SER A 141 -12.89 7.57 8.88
CA SER A 141 -12.36 6.73 7.80
C SER A 141 -11.99 7.58 6.60
N CYS A 142 -10.84 7.36 5.99
CA CYS A 142 -10.43 8.03 4.75
C CYS A 142 -9.96 7.00 3.73
N VAL A 143 -10.26 7.20 2.45
CA VAL A 143 -9.83 6.30 1.39
C VAL A 143 -8.54 6.85 0.77
N SER A 144 -7.48 6.06 0.76
CA SER A 144 -6.20 6.50 0.20
C SER A 144 -6.32 6.80 -1.29
N PRO A 145 -5.80 7.94 -1.79
CA PRO A 145 -5.84 8.24 -3.21
C PRO A 145 -4.83 7.38 -4.00
N PRO A 146 -5.04 7.20 -5.32
CA PRO A 146 -4.01 6.62 -6.18
C PRO A 146 -2.82 7.57 -6.30
N VAL A 147 -1.61 7.03 -6.12
CA VAL A 147 -0.34 7.75 -6.20
C VAL A 147 0.67 6.96 -7.04
N MET A 148 1.60 7.68 -7.68
CA MET A 148 2.61 7.09 -8.57
C MET A 148 4.01 7.12 -7.96
N TYR A 149 4.05 7.01 -6.64
CA TYR A 149 5.25 6.90 -5.82
C TYR A 149 4.94 5.96 -4.65
N HIS A 150 5.97 5.47 -3.98
CA HIS A 150 5.82 4.60 -2.82
C HIS A 150 6.81 4.96 -1.72
N GLY A 151 6.64 4.36 -0.54
CA GLY A 151 7.40 4.68 0.65
C GLY A 151 6.56 5.41 1.70
N TYR A 152 7.22 5.99 2.70
CA TYR A 152 6.54 6.71 3.78
C TYR A 152 6.07 8.09 3.33
N VAL A 153 4.79 8.35 3.59
CA VAL A 153 4.10 9.62 3.32
C VAL A 153 3.50 10.15 4.61
N ASP A 154 3.39 11.47 4.72
CA ASP A 154 2.77 12.10 5.87
C ASP A 154 1.24 12.07 5.71
N LEU A 155 0.56 11.34 6.59
CA LEU A 155 -0.89 11.37 6.75
C LEU A 155 -1.25 12.42 7.79
N SER A 156 -2.15 13.35 7.45
CA SER A 156 -2.67 14.32 8.39
C SER A 156 -4.17 14.51 8.23
N VAL A 157 -4.84 14.99 9.29
CA VAL A 157 -6.30 15.18 9.31
C VAL A 157 -6.65 16.60 9.70
N SER A 158 -7.64 17.15 9.01
CA SER A 158 -8.31 18.42 9.29
C SER A 158 -9.80 18.19 9.49
N ILE A 159 -10.39 18.98 10.39
CA ILE A 159 -11.83 19.00 10.68
C ILE A 159 -12.30 20.45 10.52
N ASP A 160 -13.44 20.65 9.84
CA ASP A 160 -14.10 21.94 9.62
C ASP A 160 -13.18 23.02 9.06
N GLN A 161 -12.38 22.64 8.06
CA GLN A 161 -11.38 23.50 7.41
C GLN A 161 -10.31 24.05 8.38
N GLY A 162 -10.16 23.41 9.53
CA GLY A 162 -9.09 23.72 10.48
C GLY A 162 -7.70 23.31 9.98
N PRO A 163 -6.65 23.60 10.76
CA PRO A 163 -5.29 23.20 10.40
C PRO A 163 -5.07 21.69 10.50
N PHE A 164 -4.13 21.17 9.73
CA PHE A 164 -3.68 19.76 9.77
C PHE A 164 -2.76 19.51 10.97
N LEU A 165 -3.37 19.39 12.14
CA LEU A 165 -2.65 19.39 13.41
C LEU A 165 -2.11 18.03 13.80
N PHE A 166 -2.81 16.96 13.44
CA PHE A 166 -2.41 15.59 13.75
C PHE A 166 -1.67 14.97 12.56
N TYR A 167 -0.61 14.22 12.83
CA TYR A 167 0.24 13.65 11.79
C TYR A 167 0.59 12.17 12.05
N GLY A 168 0.81 11.41 10.99
CA GLY A 168 1.20 10.02 11.03
C GLY A 168 2.00 9.63 9.80
N LYS A 169 2.84 8.60 9.89
CA LYS A 169 3.60 8.08 8.74
C LYS A 169 2.88 6.89 8.14
N TYR A 170 2.25 7.09 6.99
CA TYR A 170 1.56 6.04 6.23
C TYR A 170 2.53 5.45 5.20
N TYR A 171 2.55 4.14 5.01
CA TYR A 171 3.44 3.52 4.03
C TYR A 171 2.69 3.14 2.75
N VAL A 172 3.05 3.75 1.64
CA VAL A 172 2.51 3.40 0.33
C VAL A 172 3.30 2.23 -0.24
N VAL A 173 2.60 1.17 -0.63
CA VAL A 173 3.16 -0.08 -1.12
C VAL A 173 2.98 -0.19 -2.63
N PRO A 174 4.03 -0.51 -3.41
CA PRO A 174 3.88 -0.81 -4.83
C PRO A 174 3.28 -2.21 -5.05
N PRO A 175 2.61 -2.47 -6.19
CA PRO A 175 2.09 -3.80 -6.54
C PRO A 175 3.21 -4.84 -6.57
N GLY A 176 2.94 -6.08 -6.16
CA GLY A 176 3.90 -7.18 -6.16
C GLY A 176 4.74 -7.37 -4.89
N ILE A 177 4.79 -6.38 -3.98
CA ILE A 177 5.46 -6.56 -2.66
C ILE A 177 4.54 -7.25 -1.66
N THR A 178 3.27 -6.89 -1.64
CA THR A 178 2.25 -7.46 -0.76
C THR A 178 1.33 -8.36 -1.55
N GLU A 179 0.74 -9.35 -0.88
CA GLU A 179 -0.32 -10.18 -1.45
C GLU A 179 -1.45 -9.30 -2.00
N ALA A 180 -1.85 -9.56 -3.24
CA ALA A 180 -2.95 -8.84 -3.87
C ALA A 180 -4.28 -9.10 -3.15
N ASP A 181 -5.17 -8.13 -3.19
CA ASP A 181 -6.52 -8.29 -2.65
C ASP A 181 -7.41 -9.14 -3.56
N VAL A 182 -7.09 -9.14 -4.87
CA VAL A 182 -7.76 -9.91 -5.91
C VAL A 182 -6.76 -10.89 -6.52
N ASN A 183 -6.94 -12.16 -6.20
CA ASN A 183 -6.07 -13.25 -6.64
C ASN A 183 -6.65 -13.95 -7.87
N VAL A 184 -5.78 -14.28 -8.84
CA VAL A 184 -6.15 -15.14 -9.98
C VAL A 184 -5.88 -16.60 -9.62
N LEU A 185 -6.89 -17.44 -9.73
CA LEU A 185 -6.79 -18.85 -9.37
C LEU A 185 -6.04 -19.68 -10.42
N ASN A 186 -5.50 -20.83 -9.99
CA ASN A 186 -4.81 -21.82 -10.82
C ASN A 186 -3.59 -21.28 -11.60
N GLY A 187 -3.05 -20.12 -11.21
CA GLY A 187 -1.93 -19.50 -11.90
C GLY A 187 -2.24 -19.12 -13.35
N ALA A 188 -3.52 -18.88 -13.68
CA ALA A 188 -3.93 -18.55 -15.05
C ALA A 188 -3.31 -17.25 -15.56
N ASP A 189 -2.95 -16.34 -14.65
CA ASP A 189 -2.17 -15.11 -14.91
C ASP A 189 -0.74 -15.39 -15.42
N LYS A 190 -0.26 -16.65 -15.29
CA LYS A 190 1.06 -17.11 -15.73
C LYS A 190 1.01 -17.90 -17.04
N LEU A 191 -0.18 -18.27 -17.51
CA LEU A 191 -0.34 -19.08 -18.71
C LEU A 191 -0.26 -18.24 -19.99
N GLU A 192 0.27 -18.85 -21.05
CA GLU A 192 0.22 -18.27 -22.39
C GLU A 192 -1.19 -18.47 -22.98
N ALA A 193 -1.95 -17.37 -23.08
CA ALA A 193 -3.29 -17.32 -23.68
C ALA A 193 -4.32 -18.28 -23.05
N PRO A 194 -4.61 -18.15 -21.75
CA PRO A 194 -5.70 -18.89 -21.11
C PRO A 194 -7.06 -18.49 -21.69
N GLU A 195 -7.95 -19.46 -21.91
CA GLU A 195 -9.30 -19.20 -22.44
C GLU A 195 -10.19 -18.43 -21.45
N ARG A 196 -10.03 -18.74 -20.15
CA ARG A 196 -10.75 -18.10 -19.04
C ARG A 196 -9.91 -18.19 -17.77
N PHE A 197 -10.18 -17.28 -16.84
CA PHE A 197 -9.59 -17.31 -15.51
C PHE A 197 -10.65 -16.95 -14.48
N THR A 198 -10.43 -17.41 -13.26
CA THR A 198 -11.31 -17.14 -12.13
C THR A 198 -10.54 -16.26 -11.16
N ILE A 199 -11.21 -15.22 -10.65
CA ILE A 199 -10.67 -14.33 -9.62
C ILE A 199 -11.34 -14.62 -8.28
N GLU A 200 -10.58 -14.50 -7.21
CA GLU A 200 -11.03 -14.64 -5.82
C GLU A 200 -10.63 -13.39 -5.04
N TRP A 201 -11.51 -12.91 -4.17
CA TRP A 201 -11.24 -11.80 -3.27
C TRP A 201 -12.01 -11.97 -1.97
N LYS A 202 -11.53 -11.30 -0.92
CA LYS A 202 -12.19 -11.27 0.40
C LYS A 202 -13.22 -10.14 0.43
N ASN A 203 -14.50 -10.48 0.54
CA ASN A 203 -15.58 -9.48 0.54
C ASN A 203 -15.52 -8.57 1.77
N GLU A 204 -15.00 -9.06 2.90
CA GLU A 204 -14.85 -8.31 4.15
C GLU A 204 -13.95 -7.08 4.00
N LYS A 205 -13.04 -7.07 3.02
CA LYS A 205 -12.17 -5.93 2.72
C LYS A 205 -12.91 -4.78 2.02
N LEU A 206 -14.06 -5.06 1.38
CA LEU A 206 -14.92 -4.05 0.76
C LEU A 206 -16.08 -3.66 1.68
N THR A 207 -16.80 -4.65 2.20
CA THR A 207 -17.99 -4.42 3.03
C THR A 207 -18.38 -5.67 3.80
N TRP A 208 -18.99 -5.47 4.97
CA TRP A 208 -19.61 -6.56 5.74
C TRP A 208 -20.97 -6.98 5.16
N ASN A 209 -21.54 -6.21 4.24
CA ASN A 209 -22.80 -6.56 3.59
C ASN A 209 -22.57 -7.49 2.38
N THR A 210 -22.83 -8.77 2.56
CA THR A 210 -22.66 -9.80 1.51
C THR A 210 -23.56 -9.61 0.28
N GLY A 211 -24.63 -8.80 0.39
CA GLY A 211 -25.55 -8.51 -0.72
C GLY A 211 -25.24 -7.22 -1.49
N ALA A 212 -24.15 -6.52 -1.16
CA ALA A 212 -23.80 -5.28 -1.84
C ALA A 212 -23.33 -5.54 -3.29
N PRO A 213 -23.89 -4.85 -4.30
CA PRO A 213 -23.44 -5.00 -5.68
C PRO A 213 -22.02 -4.45 -5.86
N VAL A 214 -21.21 -5.18 -6.61
CA VAL A 214 -19.82 -4.82 -6.93
C VAL A 214 -19.65 -4.59 -8.42
N THR A 215 -18.78 -3.64 -8.76
CA THR A 215 -18.35 -3.34 -10.13
C THR A 215 -16.91 -3.79 -10.30
N ILE A 216 -16.69 -4.63 -11.32
CA ILE A 216 -15.35 -5.06 -11.72
C ILE A 216 -14.91 -4.16 -12.86
N SER A 217 -13.76 -3.53 -12.69
CA SER A 217 -13.19 -2.58 -13.62
C SER A 217 -11.79 -3.00 -14.03
N LEU A 218 -11.42 -2.69 -15.27
CA LEU A 218 -10.08 -2.95 -15.78
C LEU A 218 -9.32 -1.64 -15.92
N TRP A 219 -8.13 -1.59 -15.35
CA TRP A 219 -7.27 -0.41 -15.35
C TRP A 219 -5.96 -0.73 -16.03
N GLY A 220 -5.54 0.17 -16.92
CA GLY A 220 -4.28 0.10 -17.64
C GLY A 220 -3.28 1.09 -17.06
N TYR A 221 -2.03 0.67 -16.92
CA TYR A 221 -0.94 1.58 -16.66
C TYR A 221 -0.37 2.09 -17.98
N LYS A 222 -0.30 3.42 -18.12
CA LYS A 222 0.21 4.11 -19.31
C LYS A 222 1.37 5.03 -18.95
N GLU A 223 2.52 4.78 -19.55
CA GLU A 223 3.66 5.70 -19.50
C GLU A 223 3.42 6.87 -20.44
N THR A 224 3.59 8.08 -19.91
CA THR A 224 3.51 9.34 -20.66
C THR A 224 4.88 10.01 -20.63
N ASN A 225 5.06 11.07 -21.43
CA ASN A 225 6.28 11.88 -21.38
C ASN A 225 6.36 12.77 -20.12
N GLU A 226 5.36 12.70 -19.24
CA GLU A 226 5.31 13.44 -17.97
C GLU A 226 6.18 12.75 -16.90
N THR A 227 6.40 13.44 -15.78
CA THR A 227 7.25 12.93 -14.68
C THR A 227 6.68 11.68 -14.02
N TYR A 228 5.35 11.55 -13.98
CA TYR A 228 4.66 10.40 -13.41
C TYR A 228 3.73 9.75 -14.44
N PRO A 229 3.64 8.42 -14.42
CA PRO A 229 2.73 7.67 -15.27
C PRO A 229 1.27 7.86 -14.89
N LYS A 230 0.34 7.40 -15.73
CA LYS A 230 -1.10 7.52 -15.50
C LYS A 230 -1.77 6.15 -15.45
N LEU A 231 -2.71 6.00 -14.50
CA LEU A 231 -3.64 4.89 -14.47
C LEU A 231 -4.88 5.27 -15.29
N THR A 232 -5.21 4.48 -16.30
CA THR A 232 -6.33 4.74 -17.22
C THR A 232 -7.34 3.62 -17.14
N TYR A 233 -8.62 3.97 -16.94
CA TYR A 233 -9.70 3.01 -17.04
C TYR A 233 -9.82 2.52 -18.49
N ILE A 234 -9.99 1.21 -18.68
CA ILE A 234 -10.08 0.59 -20.02
C ILE A 234 -11.53 0.19 -20.26
N ASP A 235 -12.18 0.96 -21.09
CA ASP A 235 -13.51 0.69 -21.65
C ASP A 235 -13.43 0.17 -23.10
N GLU A 236 -12.42 0.60 -23.85
CA GLU A 236 -12.29 0.29 -25.27
C GLU A 236 -11.04 -0.55 -25.60
N PRO A 237 -11.15 -1.53 -26.53
CA PRO A 237 -10.01 -2.37 -26.94
C PRO A 237 -8.83 -1.59 -27.54
N GLY A 238 -9.07 -0.38 -28.06
CA GLY A 238 -8.03 0.47 -28.64
C GLY A 238 -7.02 1.02 -27.62
N GLN A 239 -7.45 1.18 -26.36
CA GLN A 239 -6.64 1.73 -25.28
C GLN A 239 -5.60 0.73 -24.74
N ILE A 240 -5.83 -0.57 -24.98
CA ILE A 240 -4.94 -1.67 -24.60
C ILE A 240 -3.57 -1.54 -25.28
N ARG A 241 -3.48 -0.92 -26.47
CA ARG A 241 -2.20 -0.79 -27.21
C ARG A 241 -1.18 0.10 -26.50
N HIS A 242 -1.64 1.09 -25.72
CA HIS A 242 -0.77 2.06 -25.06
C HIS A 242 -0.55 1.74 -23.58
N SER A 243 -1.21 0.69 -23.08
CA SER A 243 -1.12 0.25 -21.70
C SER A 243 -0.39 -1.08 -21.67
N PHE A 244 0.70 -1.15 -20.93
CA PHE A 244 1.53 -2.35 -20.89
C PHE A 244 1.11 -3.29 -19.75
N TRP A 245 0.51 -2.72 -18.70
CA TRP A 245 0.08 -3.44 -17.50
C TRP A 245 -1.37 -3.19 -17.24
N PHE A 246 -2.01 -4.21 -16.69
CA PHE A 246 -3.43 -4.19 -16.41
C PHE A 246 -3.67 -4.64 -14.98
N HIS A 247 -4.56 -3.95 -14.28
CA HIS A 247 -5.01 -4.33 -12.96
C HIS A 247 -6.52 -4.48 -13.00
N ILE A 248 -7.02 -5.49 -12.31
CA ILE A 248 -8.45 -5.61 -12.02
C ILE A 248 -8.69 -4.85 -10.72
N ALA A 249 -9.63 -3.91 -10.76
CA ALA A 249 -10.17 -3.28 -9.56
C ALA A 249 -11.60 -3.75 -9.31
N ILE A 250 -11.87 -4.12 -8.06
CA ILE A 250 -13.22 -4.42 -7.59
C ILE A 250 -13.64 -3.31 -6.63
N ASN A 251 -14.72 -2.63 -6.99
CA ASN A 251 -15.28 -1.51 -6.25
C ASN A 251 -16.75 -1.77 -5.92
N LEU A 252 -17.31 -1.06 -4.94
CA LEU A 252 -18.76 -1.05 -4.72
C LEU A 252 -19.46 -0.27 -5.84
N THR A 253 -20.54 -0.83 -6.41
CA THR A 253 -21.32 -0.17 -7.46
C THR A 253 -21.98 1.10 -6.96
N HIS A 254 -22.43 1.09 -5.70
CA HIS A 254 -22.96 2.24 -5.01
C HIS A 254 -21.93 2.70 -3.96
N PRO A 255 -21.13 3.75 -4.25
CA PRO A 255 -20.23 4.34 -3.26
C PRO A 255 -20.97 4.78 -2.01
N GLU A 256 -20.25 4.80 -0.90
CA GLU A 256 -20.67 5.59 0.25
C GLU A 256 -20.51 7.07 -0.11
N ILE A 257 -21.60 7.83 -0.07
CA ILE A 257 -21.60 9.25 -0.43
C ILE A 257 -21.42 10.04 0.86
N THR A 258 -20.34 10.83 0.96
CA THR A 258 -20.21 11.83 2.03
C THR A 258 -21.22 12.93 1.84
N LYS A 259 -21.50 13.66 2.92
CA LYS A 259 -22.53 14.69 2.95
C LYS A 259 -22.22 15.86 1.99
N ASP A 260 -20.95 16.10 1.69
CA ASP A 260 -20.49 17.07 0.68
C ASP A 260 -20.66 16.58 -0.77
N GLY A 261 -21.25 15.39 -0.96
CA GLY A 261 -21.42 14.76 -2.28
C GLY A 261 -20.19 13.99 -2.78
N GLY A 262 -19.13 13.90 -1.96
CA GLY A 262 -17.94 13.09 -2.25
C GLY A 262 -18.30 11.61 -2.34
N ARG A 263 -17.78 10.92 -3.35
CA ARG A 263 -18.00 9.48 -3.53
C ARG A 263 -16.80 8.71 -2.99
N HIS A 264 -17.03 7.89 -1.98
CA HIS A 264 -16.02 6.98 -1.44
C HIS A 264 -16.30 5.56 -1.91
N THR A 265 -15.42 5.08 -2.79
CA THR A 265 -15.32 3.65 -3.11
C THR A 265 -13.97 3.15 -2.64
N THR A 266 -14.00 2.21 -1.72
CA THR A 266 -12.85 1.31 -1.55
C THR A 266 -12.63 0.51 -2.82
N ALA A 267 -11.37 0.24 -3.13
CA ALA A 267 -10.98 -0.55 -4.28
C ALA A 267 -10.04 -1.67 -3.83
N LEU A 268 -10.37 -2.89 -4.23
CA LEU A 268 -9.45 -4.02 -4.15
C LEU A 268 -8.74 -4.17 -5.48
N TRP A 269 -7.43 -4.41 -5.44
CA TRP A 269 -6.61 -4.50 -6.63
C TRP A 269 -6.01 -5.88 -6.82
N SER A 270 -5.92 -6.32 -8.07
CA SER A 270 -5.12 -7.48 -8.46
C SER A 270 -3.64 -7.11 -8.62
N ASP A 271 -2.79 -8.14 -8.60
CA ASP A 271 -1.45 -8.05 -9.15
C ASP A 271 -1.48 -7.68 -10.65
N PRO A 272 -0.35 -7.17 -11.20
CA PRO A 272 -0.26 -6.84 -12.61
C PRO A 272 -0.56 -8.05 -13.51
N LEU A 273 -1.54 -7.89 -14.39
CA LEU A 273 -1.97 -8.90 -15.35
C LEU A 273 -1.40 -8.62 -16.74
N PRO A 274 -0.83 -9.65 -17.41
CA PRO A 274 -0.30 -9.49 -18.75
C PRO A 274 -1.43 -9.71 -19.78
N LEU A 275 -2.41 -8.78 -19.86
CA LEU A 275 -3.59 -8.97 -20.73
C LEU A 275 -3.29 -9.11 -22.22
N GLY A 276 -2.12 -8.68 -22.70
CA GLY A 276 -1.67 -8.94 -24.07
C GLY A 276 -1.72 -10.42 -24.48
N TRP A 277 -1.55 -11.34 -23.51
CA TRP A 277 -1.63 -12.79 -23.76
C TRP A 277 -3.08 -13.28 -23.90
N TYR A 278 -4.01 -12.70 -23.14
CA TYR A 278 -5.44 -12.99 -23.25
C TYR A 278 -6.00 -12.52 -24.59
N PHE A 279 -5.50 -11.39 -25.11
CA PHE A 279 -5.89 -10.87 -26.42
C PHE A 279 -5.07 -11.42 -27.58
N ARG A 280 -4.33 -12.52 -27.40
CA ARG A 280 -3.41 -13.09 -28.41
C ARG A 280 -4.06 -13.24 -29.78
N HIS A 281 -5.26 -13.81 -29.85
CA HIS A 281 -5.94 -14.04 -31.13
C HIS A 281 -6.41 -12.74 -31.80
N GLN A 282 -6.85 -11.76 -31.03
CA GLN A 282 -7.23 -10.43 -31.50
C GLN A 282 -6.00 -9.68 -32.02
N TRP A 283 -4.88 -9.77 -31.30
CA TRP A 283 -3.63 -9.11 -31.65
C TRP A 283 -2.91 -9.77 -32.83
N GLN A 284 -2.90 -11.10 -32.93
CA GLN A 284 -2.41 -11.79 -34.13
C GLN A 284 -3.19 -11.36 -35.38
N ARG A 285 -4.52 -11.24 -35.29
CA ARG A 285 -5.34 -10.77 -36.41
C ARG A 285 -5.04 -9.32 -36.82
N LYS A 286 -4.77 -8.45 -35.84
CA LYS A 286 -4.57 -7.02 -36.08
C LYS A 286 -3.12 -6.64 -36.45
N TYR A 287 -2.14 -7.29 -35.85
CA TYR A 287 -0.72 -6.91 -35.90
C TYR A 287 0.17 -8.00 -36.52
N GLY A 288 -0.40 -9.14 -36.93
CA GLY A 288 0.33 -10.27 -37.51
C GLY A 288 0.98 -11.18 -36.47
N ASN A 289 1.61 -12.27 -36.92
CA ASN A 289 2.20 -13.29 -36.03
C ASN A 289 3.43 -12.80 -35.24
N SER A 290 4.14 -11.79 -35.75
CA SER A 290 5.35 -11.22 -35.13
C SER A 290 5.05 -10.09 -34.15
N TRP A 291 3.78 -9.86 -33.80
CA TRP A 291 3.37 -8.75 -32.92
C TRP A 291 4.16 -8.70 -31.60
N LYS A 292 4.44 -9.88 -31.00
CA LYS A 292 5.20 -9.99 -29.75
C LYS A 292 6.60 -9.38 -29.88
N LYS A 293 7.30 -9.76 -30.96
CA LYS A 293 8.65 -9.28 -31.27
C LYS A 293 8.64 -7.78 -31.57
N ASN A 294 7.69 -7.32 -32.38
CA ASN A 294 7.59 -5.92 -32.77
C ASN A 294 7.34 -5.00 -31.56
N ILE A 295 6.47 -5.42 -30.61
CA ILE A 295 6.24 -4.65 -29.37
C ILE A 295 7.50 -4.64 -28.51
N CYS A 296 8.19 -5.77 -28.37
CA CYS A 296 9.43 -5.86 -27.61
C CYS A 296 10.54 -4.97 -28.20
N GLU A 297 10.68 -4.95 -29.53
CA GLU A 297 11.67 -4.12 -30.23
C GLU A 297 11.33 -2.63 -30.13
N ASP A 298 10.07 -2.24 -30.30
CA ASP A 298 9.61 -0.85 -30.12
C ASP A 298 9.88 -0.35 -28.70
N TRP A 299 9.58 -1.18 -27.70
CA TRP A 299 9.93 -0.88 -26.30
C TRP A 299 11.44 -0.75 -26.08
N TYR A 300 12.23 -1.71 -26.57
CA TYR A 300 13.69 -1.67 -26.45
C TYR A 300 14.30 -0.41 -27.07
N LEU A 301 13.83 -0.02 -28.26
CA LEU A 301 14.30 1.19 -28.95
C LEU A 301 13.91 2.47 -28.20
N LYS A 302 12.72 2.51 -27.60
CA LYS A 302 12.30 3.63 -26.73
C LYS A 302 13.17 3.74 -25.48
N GLU A 303 13.43 2.62 -24.81
CA GLU A 303 14.17 2.63 -23.56
C GLU A 303 15.68 2.84 -23.76
N LYS A 304 16.25 2.33 -24.86
CA LYS A 304 17.65 2.59 -25.23
C LYS A 304 17.97 4.08 -25.33
N ASN A 305 16.99 4.90 -25.71
CA ASN A 305 17.12 6.35 -25.85
C ASN A 305 16.72 7.11 -24.55
N SER A 306 16.39 6.41 -23.47
CA SER A 306 15.97 6.97 -22.17
C SER A 306 17.20 7.24 -21.28
N GLU A 307 17.90 8.36 -21.48
CA GLU A 307 19.12 8.71 -20.74
C GLU A 307 18.91 9.06 -19.26
N ARG A 308 17.65 9.19 -18.80
CA ARG A 308 17.31 9.80 -17.51
C ARG A 308 17.58 8.91 -16.29
N PHE A 309 17.51 7.59 -16.43
CA PHE A 309 17.61 6.72 -15.23
C PHE A 309 19.06 6.48 -14.82
N ASN A 310 19.96 6.24 -15.80
CA ASN A 310 21.34 5.84 -15.52
C ASN A 310 22.13 6.92 -14.77
N THR A 311 21.85 8.20 -15.04
CA THR A 311 22.53 9.34 -14.41
C THR A 311 22.15 9.57 -12.94
N THR A 312 21.04 8.99 -12.48
CA THR A 312 20.51 9.20 -11.12
C THR A 312 20.64 7.97 -10.23
N LEU A 313 21.17 6.86 -10.76
CA LEU A 313 21.40 5.63 -10.03
C LEU A 313 22.39 5.86 -8.88
N SER A 314 22.05 5.30 -7.71
CA SER A 314 23.02 5.18 -6.63
C SER A 314 24.17 4.26 -7.08
N ARG A 315 25.40 4.58 -6.68
CA ARG A 315 26.56 3.72 -6.98
C ARG A 315 26.34 2.35 -6.36
N CYS A 316 26.45 1.30 -7.17
CA CYS A 316 26.36 -0.08 -6.69
C CYS A 316 27.48 -0.38 -5.68
N PRO A 317 27.21 -1.19 -4.65
CA PRO A 317 28.23 -1.62 -3.71
C PRO A 317 29.23 -2.54 -4.43
N CYS A 318 30.50 -2.51 -4.02
CA CYS A 318 31.54 -3.31 -4.66
C CYS A 318 31.50 -4.78 -4.22
N THR A 319 30.91 -5.06 -3.05
CA THR A 319 30.80 -6.41 -2.49
C THR A 319 29.39 -6.69 -1.98
N LEU A 320 29.02 -7.97 -1.93
CA LEU A 320 27.74 -8.39 -1.39
C LEU A 320 27.59 -8.04 0.10
N GLU A 321 28.65 -8.22 0.90
CA GLU A 321 28.64 -7.89 2.32
C GLU A 321 28.35 -6.41 2.57
N GLN A 322 28.90 -5.50 1.74
CA GLN A 322 28.57 -4.08 1.80
C GLN A 322 27.07 -3.84 1.53
N ALA A 323 26.49 -4.54 0.55
CA ALA A 323 25.07 -4.42 0.26
C ALA A 323 24.19 -4.93 1.42
N LYS A 324 24.57 -6.06 2.03
CA LYS A 324 23.86 -6.65 3.17
C LYS A 324 23.96 -5.80 4.42
N GLN A 325 25.06 -5.08 4.62
CA GLN A 325 25.21 -4.15 5.73
C GLN A 325 24.47 -2.83 5.49
N ASP A 326 24.37 -2.37 4.24
CA ASP A 326 23.65 -1.16 3.84
C ASP A 326 22.16 -1.43 3.55
N VAL A 327 21.47 -2.02 4.53
CA VAL A 327 20.02 -2.32 4.48
C VAL A 327 19.14 -1.09 4.28
N GLY A 328 19.68 0.12 4.51
CA GLY A 328 18.97 1.38 4.29
C GLY A 328 18.87 1.76 2.80
N ARG A 329 19.86 1.36 1.99
CA ARG A 329 19.90 1.63 0.54
C ARG A 329 19.71 0.41 -0.33
N PHE A 330 19.92 -0.80 0.18
CA PHE A 330 19.76 -2.03 -0.58
C PHE A 330 18.84 -3.01 0.13
N VAL A 331 18.04 -3.74 -0.65
CA VAL A 331 17.12 -4.77 -0.18
C VAL A 331 17.35 -6.05 -0.98
N PRO A 332 17.15 -7.24 -0.38
CA PRO A 332 17.25 -8.49 -1.12
C PRO A 332 16.24 -8.52 -2.27
N ASP A 333 16.65 -9.08 -3.41
CA ASP A 333 15.77 -9.31 -4.55
C ASP A 333 14.78 -10.45 -4.23
N LEU A 334 13.48 -10.14 -4.24
CA LEU A 334 12.42 -11.11 -3.94
C LEU A 334 12.34 -12.25 -4.97
N GLN A 335 12.89 -12.04 -6.17
CA GLN A 335 12.94 -13.06 -7.23
C GLN A 335 14.17 -13.99 -7.15
N CYS A 336 15.08 -13.76 -6.20
CA CYS A 336 16.32 -14.51 -6.06
C CYS A 336 16.51 -14.95 -4.61
N ASN A 337 15.96 -16.12 -4.28
CA ASN A 337 16.02 -16.68 -2.93
C ASN A 337 17.36 -17.39 -2.68
N GLU A 338 18.06 -17.04 -1.59
CA GLU A 338 19.30 -17.69 -1.16
C GLU A 338 19.09 -19.16 -0.74
N ILE A 339 17.90 -19.50 -0.24
CA ILE A 339 17.58 -20.83 0.30
C ILE A 339 17.32 -21.80 -0.85
N ASP A 340 16.39 -21.44 -1.73
CA ASP A 340 15.98 -22.31 -2.84
C ASP A 340 16.95 -22.24 -4.03
N ARG A 341 17.91 -21.29 -4.01
CA ARG A 341 18.86 -21.00 -5.11
C ARG A 341 18.19 -20.79 -6.46
N LYS A 342 16.92 -20.38 -6.42
CA LYS A 342 16.07 -20.12 -7.57
C LYS A 342 16.11 -18.62 -7.84
N CYS A 343 17.07 -18.22 -8.66
CA CYS A 343 17.10 -16.91 -9.29
C CYS A 343 16.64 -17.12 -10.73
N GLU A 344 15.36 -17.47 -10.88
CA GLU A 344 14.87 -18.30 -12.00
C GLU A 344 14.92 -17.62 -13.37
N THR A 345 15.26 -16.34 -13.44
CA THR A 345 14.81 -15.57 -14.60
C THR A 345 15.84 -14.56 -15.16
N PHE A 346 16.49 -13.69 -14.38
CA PHE A 346 17.50 -12.73 -14.91
C PHE A 346 18.95 -13.06 -14.60
N HIS A 347 19.18 -13.77 -13.49
CA HIS A 347 20.51 -13.96 -12.92
C HIS A 347 20.75 -15.42 -12.60
N ARG A 348 20.57 -16.30 -13.60
CA ARG A 348 20.72 -17.76 -13.46
C ARG A 348 22.02 -18.23 -12.78
N PRO A 349 23.19 -17.57 -12.92
CA PRO A 349 24.39 -17.95 -12.16
C PRO A 349 24.53 -17.25 -10.79
N ALA A 350 23.65 -16.32 -10.44
CA ALA A 350 23.75 -15.59 -9.18
C ALA A 350 23.20 -16.43 -8.01
N TYR A 351 23.88 -16.35 -6.88
CA TYR A 351 23.48 -16.98 -5.62
C TYR A 351 22.55 -16.08 -4.78
N HIS A 352 22.78 -14.77 -4.89
CA HIS A 352 22.02 -13.76 -4.19
C HIS A 352 22.06 -12.45 -4.97
N CYS A 353 20.91 -11.81 -5.06
CA CYS A 353 20.77 -10.51 -5.69
C CYS A 353 20.23 -9.49 -4.69
N VAL A 354 20.73 -8.26 -4.83
CA VAL A 354 20.26 -7.10 -4.08
C VAL A 354 19.81 -6.04 -5.07
N THR A 355 18.80 -5.28 -4.67
CA THR A 355 18.27 -4.16 -5.44
C THR A 355 18.37 -2.90 -4.58
N SER A 356 18.38 -1.71 -5.17
CA SER A 356 18.24 -0.49 -4.34
C SER A 356 16.92 -0.57 -3.57
N GLY A 357 16.88 -0.15 -2.31
CA GLY A 357 15.66 -0.05 -1.51
C GLY A 357 14.85 1.22 -1.79
N ARG A 358 15.35 2.11 -2.65
CA ARG A 358 14.66 3.33 -3.10
C ARG A 358 14.85 3.62 -4.59
N PRO A 359 13.88 4.27 -5.25
CA PRO A 359 14.04 4.74 -6.63
C PRO A 359 15.22 5.69 -6.70
N ALA A 360 15.97 5.66 -7.78
CA ALA A 360 16.66 6.87 -8.23
C ALA A 360 15.63 7.95 -8.64
N ILE A 361 16.00 9.23 -8.64
CA ILE A 361 15.11 10.32 -9.09
C ILE A 361 14.69 10.11 -10.55
N GLY A 362 15.60 9.61 -11.38
CA GLY A 362 15.31 9.15 -12.72
C GLY A 362 14.72 7.74 -12.73
N GLY A 363 14.17 7.23 -11.64
CA GLY A 363 13.35 6.02 -11.57
C GLY A 363 14.05 4.67 -11.78
N GLY A 364 15.38 4.64 -11.87
CA GLY A 364 16.17 3.41 -11.95
C GLY A 364 16.55 2.83 -10.57
N GLY A 365 17.15 1.63 -10.57
CA GLY A 365 17.99 1.13 -9.47
C GLY A 365 17.29 0.29 -8.42
N HIS A 366 15.99 0.49 -8.24
CA HIS A 366 15.14 -0.41 -7.50
C HIS A 366 14.19 -1.08 -8.48
N THR A 367 14.07 -2.39 -8.36
CA THR A 367 13.07 -3.21 -9.04
C THR A 367 11.61 -2.88 -8.68
N HIS A 368 11.29 -1.68 -8.19
CA HIS A 368 9.92 -1.34 -7.81
C HIS A 368 9.51 0.08 -8.22
N ASN A 369 10.37 0.81 -8.94
CA ASN A 369 10.39 2.27 -8.85
C ASN A 369 10.31 3.08 -10.14
N ARG A 370 10.33 2.38 -11.25
CA ARG A 370 9.57 2.74 -12.43
C ARG A 370 8.69 1.55 -12.73
N ALA A 371 7.59 1.74 -13.45
CA ALA A 371 6.94 0.59 -14.06
C ALA A 371 7.87 -0.23 -14.97
N VAL A 372 9.07 0.27 -15.27
CA VAL A 372 10.24 -0.51 -15.72
C VAL A 372 10.44 -1.81 -14.92
N THR A 373 9.96 -1.95 -13.68
CA THR A 373 10.07 -3.24 -12.98
C THR A 373 8.88 -4.18 -13.04
N ILE A 374 7.66 -3.68 -13.16
CA ILE A 374 6.60 -4.57 -13.61
C ILE A 374 6.98 -5.13 -15.01
N PHE A 375 7.67 -4.32 -15.82
CA PHE A 375 8.29 -4.72 -17.08
C PHE A 375 9.42 -5.74 -16.98
N THR A 376 10.35 -5.62 -16.02
CA THR A 376 11.41 -6.62 -15.88
C THR A 376 10.84 -7.91 -15.29
N GLU A 377 10.02 -7.88 -14.24
CA GLU A 377 9.43 -9.11 -13.68
C GLU A 377 8.60 -9.94 -14.68
N ILE A 378 8.03 -9.31 -15.72
CA ILE A 378 7.18 -10.00 -16.70
C ILE A 378 7.85 -10.22 -18.06
N LEU A 379 8.83 -9.42 -18.52
CA LEU A 379 9.71 -9.82 -19.65
C LEU A 379 10.39 -11.17 -19.38
N LEU A 380 10.53 -11.55 -18.10
CA LEU A 380 10.92 -12.88 -17.66
C LEU A 380 9.91 -13.98 -17.88
N LYS A 381 8.62 -13.74 -17.59
CA LYS A 381 7.55 -14.63 -18.03
C LYS A 381 7.47 -14.68 -19.57
N MET A 382 7.98 -13.66 -20.28
CA MET A 382 8.08 -13.64 -21.75
C MET A 382 9.35 -14.29 -22.32
N ARG A 383 10.33 -14.70 -21.49
CA ARG A 383 11.49 -15.45 -22.00
C ARG A 383 11.05 -16.90 -22.23
N ILE A 384 10.49 -17.13 -23.42
CA ILE A 384 10.49 -18.44 -24.07
C ILE A 384 11.91 -19.00 -23.88
N PRO A 385 12.06 -20.24 -23.37
CA PRO A 385 13.37 -20.85 -23.24
C PRO A 385 13.95 -21.01 -24.66
N TYR A 386 14.74 -20.04 -25.10
CA TYR A 386 15.70 -20.25 -26.16
C TYR A 386 17.07 -20.28 -25.48
N THR A 387 17.61 -21.50 -25.38
CA THR A 387 19.04 -21.72 -25.26
C THR A 387 19.71 -21.14 -26.50
N VAL A 388 20.79 -20.39 -26.28
CA VAL A 388 21.70 -19.95 -27.33
C VAL A 388 22.57 -21.15 -27.65
N GLU A 389 22.03 -22.06 -28.46
CA GLU A 389 22.69 -23.11 -29.21
C GLU A 389 21.59 -23.67 -30.12
N ASP A 390 21.93 -23.93 -31.39
CA ASP A 390 21.08 -24.46 -32.48
C ASP A 390 20.71 -23.43 -33.57
N LEU A 391 21.74 -23.02 -34.30
CA LEU A 391 21.66 -22.82 -35.75
C LEU A 391 22.13 -24.12 -36.43
N GLN A 392 21.41 -24.53 -37.48
CA GLN A 392 21.64 -25.69 -38.39
C GLN A 392 21.14 -27.04 -37.78
N GLU A 393 20.31 -27.88 -38.41
CA GLU A 393 20.27 -28.35 -39.80
C GLU A 393 18.84 -28.74 -40.26
N LEU A 394 18.75 -28.94 -41.57
CA LEU A 394 17.60 -29.35 -42.38
C LEU A 394 17.17 -30.82 -42.18
N SER A 395 15.91 -31.06 -42.57
CA SER A 395 15.37 -32.28 -43.22
C SER A 395 14.70 -33.38 -42.36
N ASN A 396 13.44 -33.62 -42.74
CA ASN A 396 12.66 -34.86 -42.77
C ASN A 396 12.62 -35.77 -41.53
N LEU A 397 11.41 -35.98 -40.99
CA LEU A 397 10.74 -37.29 -40.95
C LEU A 397 9.30 -37.18 -40.39
N GLU A 398 8.52 -38.20 -40.70
CA GLU A 398 7.07 -38.25 -40.86
C GLU A 398 6.25 -38.37 -39.57
N ASN A 399 4.95 -38.06 -39.72
CA ASN A 399 3.75 -38.61 -39.07
C ASN A 399 3.89 -39.44 -37.78
N ILE A 400 3.08 -39.11 -36.76
CA ILE A 400 2.23 -40.04 -35.98
C ILE A 400 1.12 -39.23 -35.25
N PRO A 401 -0.12 -39.74 -35.09
CA PRO A 401 -1.35 -38.99 -34.84
C PRO A 401 -1.78 -38.97 -33.34
N PRO A 402 -2.90 -38.32 -32.96
CA PRO A 402 -3.12 -37.81 -31.61
C PRO A 402 -3.76 -38.82 -30.65
N LYS A 403 -3.54 -38.61 -29.35
CA LYS A 403 -4.46 -38.99 -28.28
C LYS A 403 -4.74 -37.80 -27.39
#